data_AF-A0A850KHC3-F1
#
_entry.id   AF-A0A850KHC3-F1
#
_cell.length_a   1.000
_cell.length_b   1.000
_cell.length_c   1.000
_cell.angle_alpha   90.00
_cell.angle_beta   90.00
_cell.angle_gamma   90.00
#
_symmetry.space_group_name_H-M   'P 1'
#
loop_
_entity.id
_entity.type
_entity.pdbx_description
1 polymer ?
#
loop_
_entity_poly.entity_id
_entity_poly.type
_entity_poly.pdbx_seq_one_letter_code
_entity_poly.pdbx_strand_id
1 'polypeptide(L)'
;MKRVLLVKIALIAVLLCLPFIAHILDEPFWVDLATRIVIYALAAMSLDIIIGYGGMVSLGHAMFLGIGAYSVGILTHHSFEGTIVPFLPGEWTGTMSGLIHLPAAILSSALLGLIIGLLSLRTVGVYFIM
;
A
#
# COMPACT_ATOMS: atom_id res chain seq x y z
N MET A 1 21.87 15.26 16.58
CA MET A 1 20.81 14.32 17.03
C MET A 1 19.50 15.03 17.41
N LYS A 2 19.47 15.99 18.35
CA LYS A 2 18.23 16.69 18.78
C LYS A 2 17.47 17.41 17.64
N ARG A 3 18.17 18.05 16.70
CA ARG A 3 17.54 18.74 15.55
C ARG A 3 16.80 17.80 14.60
N VAL A 4 17.38 16.63 14.31
CA VAL A 4 16.75 15.63 13.43
C VAL A 4 15.50 15.04 14.08
N LEU A 5 15.54 14.79 15.39
CA LEU A 5 14.38 14.32 16.14
C LEU A 5 13.23 15.34 16.11
N LEU A 6 13.52 16.62 16.32
CA LEU A 6 12.54 17.69 16.22
C LEU A 6 11.86 17.75 14.86
N VAL A 7 12.65 17.62 13.77
CA VAL A 7 12.10 17.60 12.41
C VAL A 7 11.18 16.40 12.19
N LYS A 8 11.55 15.20 12.65
CA LYS A 8 10.71 14.00 12.54
C LYS A 8 9.38 14.15 13.28
N ILE A 9 9.43 14.65 14.53
CA ILE A 9 8.23 14.88 15.33
C ILE A 9 7.34 15.93 14.67
N ALA A 10 7.91 17.02 14.19
CA ALA A 10 7.17 18.06 13.49
C ALA A 10 6.48 17.50 12.22
N LEU A 11 7.18 16.69 11.43
CA LEU A 11 6.62 16.07 10.22
C LEU A 11 5.44 15.13 10.54
N ILE A 12 5.59 14.29 11.57
CA ILE A 12 4.52 13.39 12.02
C ILE A 12 3.31 14.21 12.53
N ALA A 13 3.56 15.27 13.31
CA ALA A 13 2.51 16.14 13.80
C ALA A 13 1.75 16.83 12.65
N VAL A 14 2.47 17.32 11.64
CA VAL A 14 1.85 17.88 10.42
C VAL A 14 0.97 16.84 9.75
N LEU A 15 1.47 15.62 9.52
CA LEU A 15 0.70 14.57 8.84
C LEU A 15 -0.57 14.17 9.62
N LEU A 16 -0.51 14.13 10.96
CA LEU A 16 -1.65 13.81 11.81
C LEU A 16 -2.67 14.96 11.90
N CYS A 17 -2.22 16.21 11.89
CA CYS A 17 -3.10 17.39 11.98
C CYS A 17 -3.72 17.76 10.63
N LEU A 18 -3.09 17.41 9.51
CA LEU A 18 -3.52 17.75 8.16
C LEU A 18 -4.98 17.40 7.84
N PRO A 19 -5.52 16.20 8.14
CA PRO A 19 -6.93 15.90 7.85
C PRO A 19 -7.90 16.78 8.66
N PHE A 20 -7.56 17.13 9.90
CA PHE A 20 -8.39 18.02 10.73
C PHE A 20 -8.37 19.45 10.19
N ILE A 21 -7.19 19.94 9.80
CA ILE A 21 -7.03 21.29 9.22
C ILE A 21 -7.78 21.38 7.89
N ALA A 22 -7.63 20.37 7.02
CA ALA A 22 -8.35 20.31 5.75
C ALA A 22 -9.86 20.25 5.92
N HIS A 23 -10.35 19.56 6.95
CA HIS A 23 -11.77 19.52 7.28
C HIS A 23 -12.31 20.88 7.74
N ILE A 24 -11.57 21.60 8.59
CA ILE A 24 -11.98 22.94 9.06
C ILE A 24 -11.97 23.96 7.92
N LEU A 25 -11.07 23.81 6.97
CA LEU A 25 -10.92 24.69 5.81
C LEU A 25 -11.83 24.30 4.63
N ASP A 26 -12.59 23.22 4.72
CA ASP A 26 -13.41 22.64 3.64
C ASP A 26 -12.64 22.38 2.32
N GLU A 27 -11.34 22.08 2.42
CA GLU A 27 -10.44 21.89 1.27
C GLU A 27 -9.87 20.46 1.24
N PRO A 28 -10.59 19.48 0.68
CA PRO A 28 -10.18 18.06 0.66
C PRO A 28 -8.93 17.81 -0.20
N PHE A 29 -8.61 18.72 -1.12
CA PHE A 29 -7.44 18.64 -2.00
C PHE A 29 -6.14 18.36 -1.23
N TRP A 30 -5.95 18.98 -0.07
CA TRP A 30 -4.74 18.80 0.73
C TRP A 30 -4.57 17.37 1.24
N VAL A 31 -5.68 16.72 1.59
CA VAL A 31 -5.67 15.32 2.04
C VAL A 31 -5.34 14.39 0.87
N ASP A 32 -5.92 14.62 -0.30
CA ASP A 32 -5.63 13.83 -1.50
C ASP A 32 -4.17 13.96 -1.93
N LEU A 33 -3.65 15.18 -1.94
CA LEU A 33 -2.26 15.46 -2.28
C LEU A 33 -1.32 14.78 -1.27
N ALA A 34 -1.56 14.95 0.03
CA ALA A 34 -0.76 14.33 1.08
C ALA A 34 -0.79 12.80 0.99
N THR A 35 -1.97 12.21 0.73
CA THR A 35 -2.13 10.76 0.56
C THR A 35 -1.29 10.24 -0.61
N ARG A 36 -1.32 10.91 -1.76
CA ARG A 36 -0.48 10.54 -2.92
C ARG A 36 1.01 10.64 -2.60
N ILE A 37 1.44 11.71 -1.93
CA ILE A 37 2.83 11.88 -1.51
C ILE A 37 3.26 10.73 -0.60
N VAL A 38 2.45 10.38 0.40
CA VAL A 38 2.74 9.27 1.32
C VAL A 38 2.79 7.92 0.59
N ILE A 39 1.87 7.65 -0.34
CA ILE A 39 1.89 6.42 -1.14
C ILE A 39 3.20 6.30 -1.93
N TYR A 40 3.62 7.35 -2.63
CA TYR A 40 4.88 7.33 -3.39
C TYR A 40 6.12 7.27 -2.49
N ALA A 41 6.09 7.95 -1.34
CA ALA A 41 7.16 7.88 -0.35
C ALA A 41 7.32 6.47 0.22
N LEU A 42 6.21 5.81 0.57
CA LEU A 42 6.20 4.42 1.04
C LEU A 42 6.72 3.47 -0.03
N ALA A 43 6.31 3.64 -1.29
CA ALA A 43 6.80 2.85 -2.41
C ALA A 43 8.32 3.02 -2.64
N ALA A 44 8.82 4.25 -2.53
CA ALA A 44 10.25 4.52 -2.66
C ALA A 44 11.05 3.93 -1.47
N MET A 45 10.55 4.10 -0.25
CA MET A 45 11.17 3.57 0.96
C MET A 45 11.20 2.04 0.99
N SER A 46 10.12 1.38 0.55
CA SER A 46 10.08 -0.08 0.51
C SER A 46 11.12 -0.64 -0.48
N LEU A 47 11.32 0.06 -1.60
CA LEU A 47 12.34 -0.30 -2.59
C LEU A 47 13.77 -0.04 -2.06
N ASP A 48 13.99 1.07 -1.36
CA ASP A 48 15.27 1.40 -0.72
C ASP A 48 15.66 0.37 0.34
N ILE A 49 14.69 -0.19 1.08
CA ILE A 49 14.96 -1.28 2.02
C ILE A 49 15.50 -2.52 1.29
N ILE A 50 14.93 -2.89 0.13
CA ILE A 50 15.38 -4.06 -0.62
C ILE A 50 16.73 -3.83 -1.30
N ILE A 51 16.86 -2.74 -2.05
CA ILE A 51 18.05 -2.48 -2.88
C ILE A 51 19.14 -1.83 -2.06
N GLY A 52 18.81 -0.77 -1.31
CA GLY A 52 19.76 0.03 -0.55
C GLY A 52 20.32 -0.72 0.67
N TYR A 53 19.46 -1.32 1.49
CA TYR A 53 19.90 -2.07 2.68
C TYR A 53 20.12 -3.56 2.42
N GLY A 54 19.27 -4.18 1.60
CA GLY A 54 19.33 -5.61 1.31
C GLY A 54 20.34 -5.98 0.22
N GLY A 55 20.77 -5.03 -0.63
CA GLY A 55 21.66 -5.31 -1.77
C GLY A 55 21.05 -6.26 -2.82
N MET A 56 19.72 -6.44 -2.80
CA MET A 56 19.00 -7.37 -3.67
C MET A 56 18.46 -6.64 -4.91
N VAL A 57 18.34 -7.35 -6.04
CA VAL A 57 17.65 -6.84 -7.23
C VAL A 57 16.14 -6.99 -7.03
N SER A 58 15.38 -5.93 -7.36
CA SER A 58 13.92 -5.91 -7.17
C SER A 58 13.19 -6.33 -8.44
N LEU A 59 12.60 -7.54 -8.45
CA LEU A 59 11.94 -8.12 -9.62
C LEU A 59 10.40 -8.00 -9.63
N GLY A 60 9.78 -7.59 -8.51
CA GLY A 60 8.32 -7.68 -8.35
C GLY A 60 7.68 -6.61 -7.46
N HIS A 61 8.38 -5.51 -7.15
CA HIS A 61 7.87 -4.52 -6.19
C HIS A 61 6.56 -3.86 -6.63
N ALA A 62 6.47 -3.47 -7.90
CA ALA A 62 5.28 -2.81 -8.46
C ALA A 62 4.04 -3.71 -8.40
N MET A 63 4.22 -5.03 -8.49
CA MET A 63 3.15 -6.00 -8.40
C MET A 63 2.53 -6.04 -6.99
N PHE A 64 3.34 -5.93 -5.93
CA PHE A 64 2.83 -5.85 -4.54
C PHE A 64 2.05 -4.56 -4.30
N LEU A 65 2.51 -3.43 -4.84
CA LEU A 65 1.76 -2.18 -4.78
C LEU A 65 0.45 -2.27 -5.57
N GLY A 66 0.49 -2.90 -6.74
CA GLY A 66 -0.68 -3.13 -7.59
C GLY A 66 -1.74 -4.01 -6.92
N ILE A 67 -1.36 -5.17 -6.38
CA ILE A 67 -2.32 -6.10 -5.76
C ILE A 67 -2.95 -5.51 -4.49
N GLY A 68 -2.17 -4.73 -3.71
CA GLY A 68 -2.71 -3.96 -2.58
C GLY A 68 -3.73 -2.93 -3.03
N ALA A 69 -3.40 -2.13 -4.05
CA ALA A 69 -4.31 -1.11 -4.60
C ALA A 69 -5.59 -1.72 -5.19
N TYR A 70 -5.49 -2.82 -5.94
CA TYR A 70 -6.65 -3.53 -6.48
C TYR A 70 -7.52 -4.15 -5.37
N SER A 71 -6.92 -4.69 -4.31
CA SER A 71 -7.67 -5.24 -3.18
C SER A 71 -8.57 -4.19 -2.55
N VAL A 72 -8.03 -2.99 -2.28
CA VAL A 72 -8.79 -1.86 -1.73
C VAL A 72 -9.80 -1.32 -2.76
N GLY A 73 -9.38 -1.13 -4.01
CA GLY A 73 -10.18 -0.55 -5.08
C GLY A 73 -11.41 -1.38 -5.43
N ILE A 74 -11.26 -2.71 -5.53
CA ILE A 74 -12.39 -3.61 -5.82
C ILE A 74 -13.40 -3.60 -4.67
N LEU A 75 -12.94 -3.72 -3.42
CA LEU A 75 -13.82 -3.66 -2.24
C LEU A 75 -14.55 -2.32 -2.15
N THR A 76 -13.87 -1.25 -2.54
CA THR A 76 -14.41 0.11 -2.51
C THR A 76 -15.48 0.30 -3.58
N HIS A 77 -15.17 -0.08 -4.82
CA HIS A 77 -16.08 0.01 -5.97
C HIS A 77 -17.40 -0.73 -5.73
N HIS A 78 -17.34 -1.98 -5.27
CA HIS A 78 -18.52 -2.78 -4.99
C HIS A 78 -19.37 -2.21 -3.84
N SER A 79 -18.72 -1.59 -2.85
CA SER A 79 -19.42 -0.90 -1.74
C SER A 79 -20.16 0.35 -2.19
N PHE A 80 -19.65 1.06 -3.20
CA PHE A 80 -20.33 2.24 -3.75
C PHE A 80 -21.47 1.86 -4.71
N GLU A 81 -21.29 0.83 -5.53
CA GLU A 81 -22.32 0.38 -6.47
C GLU A 81 -23.37 -0.55 -5.85
N GLY A 82 -23.10 -1.08 -4.65
CA GLY A 82 -23.96 -2.08 -4.00
C GLY A 82 -23.94 -3.43 -4.71
N THR A 83 -22.90 -3.71 -5.49
CA THR A 83 -22.75 -4.94 -6.26
C THR A 83 -22.00 -6.00 -5.45
N ILE A 84 -22.32 -7.27 -5.70
CA ILE A 84 -21.72 -8.39 -4.98
C ILE A 84 -20.34 -8.67 -5.58
N VAL A 85 -19.33 -8.86 -4.74
CA VAL A 85 -17.99 -9.19 -5.22
C VAL A 85 -17.98 -10.65 -5.73
N PRO A 86 -17.80 -10.89 -7.04
CA PRO A 86 -18.14 -12.18 -7.65
C PRO A 86 -17.23 -13.36 -7.26
N PHE A 87 -16.06 -13.07 -6.68
CA PHE A 87 -15.06 -14.09 -6.33
C PHE A 87 -14.96 -14.38 -4.82
N LEU A 88 -15.70 -13.66 -3.97
CA LEU A 88 -15.71 -13.89 -2.51
C LEU A 88 -16.93 -14.73 -2.11
N PRO A 89 -16.77 -15.67 -1.16
CA PRO A 89 -17.90 -16.44 -0.65
C PRO A 89 -18.82 -15.59 0.25
N GLY A 90 -20.12 -15.65 -0.02
CA GLY A 90 -21.16 -14.86 0.67
C GLY A 90 -21.59 -13.63 -0.14
N GLU A 91 -22.78 -13.09 0.15
CA GLU A 91 -23.31 -11.87 -0.49
C GLU A 91 -22.60 -10.61 0.02
N TRP A 92 -21.28 -10.56 -0.16
CA TRP A 92 -20.45 -9.43 0.24
C TRP A 92 -20.54 -8.32 -0.80
N THR A 93 -21.07 -7.17 -0.38
CA THR A 93 -21.19 -5.96 -1.21
C THR A 93 -19.98 -5.03 -1.08
N GLY A 94 -18.82 -5.52 -0.63
CA GLY A 94 -17.63 -4.69 -0.38
C GLY A 94 -17.69 -3.92 0.95
N THR A 95 -16.73 -3.01 1.16
CA THR A 95 -16.66 -2.18 2.38
C THR A 95 -15.87 -0.90 2.16
N MET A 96 -16.20 0.16 2.92
CA MET A 96 -15.42 1.40 3.04
C MET A 96 -14.47 1.41 4.24
N SER A 97 -14.52 0.38 5.09
CA SER A 97 -13.74 0.38 6.31
C SER A 97 -12.27 0.05 6.04
N GLY A 98 -11.38 1.01 6.35
CA GLY A 98 -9.93 0.82 6.27
C GLY A 98 -9.41 -0.35 7.11
N LEU A 99 -10.13 -0.72 8.17
CA LEU A 99 -9.78 -1.87 9.03
C LEU A 99 -9.93 -3.22 8.31
N ILE A 100 -10.77 -3.30 7.28
CA ILE A 100 -10.94 -4.51 6.46
C ILE A 100 -10.03 -4.44 5.24
N HIS A 101 -9.88 -3.25 4.66
CA HIS A 101 -8.97 -3.02 3.53
C HIS A 101 -7.52 -3.41 3.84
N LEU A 102 -7.03 -3.08 5.03
CA LEU A 102 -5.64 -3.35 5.42
C LEU A 102 -5.31 -4.86 5.50
N PRO A 103 -6.04 -5.71 6.25
CA PRO A 103 -5.80 -7.15 6.24
C PRO A 103 -6.11 -7.77 4.87
N ALA A 104 -7.12 -7.28 4.13
CA ALA A 104 -7.40 -7.80 2.79
C ALA A 104 -6.22 -7.58 1.83
N ALA A 105 -5.64 -6.37 1.82
CA ALA A 105 -4.47 -6.04 1.00
C ALA A 105 -3.22 -6.82 1.42
N ILE A 106 -3.01 -7.03 2.73
CA ILE A 106 -1.88 -7.83 3.25
C ILE A 106 -2.03 -9.29 2.82
N LEU A 107 -3.22 -9.88 3.00
CA LEU A 107 -3.47 -11.29 2.66
C LEU A 107 -3.36 -11.54 1.17
N SER A 108 -3.92 -10.66 0.33
CA SER A 108 -3.81 -10.79 -1.14
C SER A 108 -2.36 -10.68 -1.61
N SER A 109 -1.61 -9.72 -1.08
CA SER A 109 -0.18 -9.53 -1.37
C SER A 109 0.65 -10.72 -0.89
N ALA A 110 0.38 -11.23 0.31
CA ALA A 110 1.09 -12.38 0.88
C ALA A 110 0.82 -13.66 0.09
N LEU A 111 -0.43 -13.91 -0.31
CA LEU A 111 -0.80 -15.06 -1.12
C LEU A 111 -0.09 -15.02 -2.48
N LEU A 112 -0.12 -13.87 -3.14
CA LEU A 112 0.52 -13.68 -4.43
C LEU A 112 2.05 -13.79 -4.33
N GLY A 113 2.63 -13.23 -3.27
CA GLY A 113 4.04 -13.39 -2.93
C GLY A 113 4.43 -14.84 -2.65
N LEU A 114 3.55 -15.62 -2.01
CA LEU A 114 3.78 -17.05 -1.77
C LEU A 114 3.75 -17.85 -3.08
N ILE A 115 2.80 -17.57 -3.97
CA ILE A 115 2.70 -18.24 -5.29
C ILE A 115 3.96 -17.97 -6.11
N ILE A 116 4.38 -16.70 -6.17
CA ILE A 116 5.55 -16.31 -6.96
C ILE A 116 6.84 -16.79 -6.31
N GLY A 117 6.96 -16.68 -4.99
CA GLY A 117 8.10 -17.21 -4.24
C GLY A 117 8.27 -18.71 -4.45
N LEU A 118 7.18 -19.50 -4.44
CA LEU A 118 7.21 -20.93 -4.75
C LEU A 118 7.69 -21.22 -6.17
N LEU A 119 7.36 -20.35 -7.14
CA LEU A 119 7.83 -20.48 -8.52
C LEU A 119 9.31 -20.10 -8.63
N SER A 120 9.72 -18.98 -8.05
CA SER A 120 11.10 -18.47 -8.07
C SER A 120 12.09 -19.42 -7.38
N LEU A 121 11.66 -20.13 -6.34
CA LEU A 121 12.51 -21.15 -5.69
C LEU A 121 12.81 -22.36 -6.59
N ARG A 122 11.98 -22.61 -7.62
CA ARG A 122 12.18 -23.73 -8.57
C ARG A 122 13.06 -23.36 -9.76
N THR A 123 13.38 -22.07 -9.91
CA THR A 123 14.17 -21.58 -11.03
C THR A 123 15.60 -21.29 -10.58
N VAL A 124 16.58 -21.85 -11.29
CA VAL A 124 18.01 -21.67 -11.00
C VAL A 124 18.71 -21.22 -12.28
N GLY A 125 19.39 -20.07 -12.24
CA GLY A 125 20.15 -19.55 -13.39
C GLY A 125 20.48 -18.06 -13.28
N VAL A 126 21.51 -17.62 -14.01
CA VAL A 126 22.02 -16.22 -13.99
C VAL A 126 20.93 -15.20 -14.37
N TYR A 127 19.93 -15.62 -15.15
CA TYR A 127 18.76 -14.80 -15.52
C TYR A 127 17.83 -14.43 -14.34
N PHE A 128 17.97 -15.06 -13.16
CA PHE A 128 17.23 -14.68 -11.94
C PHE A 128 17.98 -13.69 -11.05
N ILE A 129 19.18 -13.26 -11.46
CA ILE A 129 20.02 -12.29 -10.75
C ILE A 129 20.02 -10.93 -11.47
N MET A 130 19.54 -10.88 -12.72
CA MET A 130 19.30 -9.67 -13.54
C MET A 130 17.80 -9.36 -13.59
#